data_AF-A0AA36PFB9-F1
#
_entry.id   AF-A0AA36PFB9-F1
#
_cell.length_a   1.000
_cell.length_b   1.000
_cell.length_c   1.000
_cell.angle_alpha   90.00
_cell.angle_beta   90.00
_cell.angle_gamma   90.00
#
_symmetry.space_group_name_H-M   'P 1'
#
loop_
_entity.id
_entity.type
_entity.pdbx_description
1 polymer ?
#
loop_
_entity_poly.entity_id
_entity_poly.type
_entity_poly.pdbx_seq_one_letter_code
_entity_poly.pdbx_strand_id
1 'polypeptide(L)' 'MKRIGILGVDAVTEELIRGLFQAVPDALVFLWPGNSERAQKLAREFPCWTMDNQQSVIDEADIIIISVANDALN' A
#
# COMPACT_ATOMS: atom_id res chain seq x y z
N MET A 1 1.97 -6.10 -15.44
CA MET A 1 1.68 -5.22 -14.29
C MET A 1 1.95 -5.96 -13.01
N LYS A 2 2.69 -5.34 -12.08
CA LYS A 2 2.99 -5.92 -10.76
C LYS A 2 1.87 -5.53 -9.79
N ARG A 3 1.26 -6.50 -9.10
CA ARG A 3 0.24 -6.26 -8.08
C ARG A 3 0.89 -6.25 -6.70
N ILE A 4 0.90 -5.11 -6.04
CA ILE A 4 1.61 -4.90 -4.78
C ILE A 4 0.61 -4.48 -3.72
N GLY A 5 0.58 -5.20 -2.62
CA GLY A 5 -0.23 -4.91 -1.45
C GLY A 5 0.63 -4.35 -0.34
N ILE A 6 0.14 -3.30 0.31
CA ILE A 6 0.82 -2.63 1.41
C ILE A 6 -0.08 -2.65 2.63
N LEU A 7 0.37 -3.36 3.66
CA LEU A 7 -0.30 -3.47 4.95
C LEU A 7 0.40 -2.55 5.95
N GLY A 8 -0.25 -1.43 6.26
CA GLY A 8 0.27 -0.35 7.09
C GLY A 8 0.94 0.74 6.25
N VAL A 9 0.46 1.98 6.42
CA VAL A 9 0.97 3.16 5.70
C VAL A 9 1.53 4.17 6.71
N ASP A 10 2.85 4.27 6.72
CA ASP A 10 3.61 5.24 7.50
C ASP A 10 4.46 6.15 6.60
N ALA A 11 5.30 6.99 7.21
CA ALA A 11 6.16 7.92 6.48
C ALA A 11 7.21 7.23 5.60
N VAL A 12 7.71 6.05 5.99
CA VAL A 12 8.67 5.28 5.19
C VAL A 12 7.96 4.66 4.00
N THR A 13 6.77 4.10 4.22
CA THR A 13 5.93 3.54 3.16
C THR A 13 5.51 4.60 2.14
N GLU A 14 5.22 5.83 2.56
CA GLU A 14 4.92 6.94 1.64
C GLU A 14 6.05 7.16 0.62
N GLU A 15 7.29 7.29 1.10
CA GLU A 15 8.46 7.50 0.23
C GLU A 15 8.75 6.29 -0.66
N LEU A 16 8.53 5.08 -0.13
CA LEU A 16 8.62 3.85 -0.92
C LEU A 16 7.65 3.85 -2.09
N ILE A 17 6.38 4.24 -1.87
CA ILE A 17 5.36 4.29 -2.93
C ILE A 17 5.72 5.33 -3.99
N ARG A 18 6.23 6.51 -3.58
CA ARG A 18 6.71 7.54 -4.50
C ARG A 18 7.84 7.00 -5.40
N GLY A 19 8.84 6.36 -4.80
CA GLY A 19 9.94 5.75 -5.54
C GLY A 19 9.48 4.58 -6.43
N LEU A 20 8.53 3.77 -5.95
CA LEU A 20 7.96 2.66 -6.71
C LEU A 20 7.32 3.15 -8.00
N PHE A 21 6.50 4.20 -7.97
CA PHE A 21 5.87 4.72 -9.18
C PHE A 21 6.84 5.43 -10.13
N GLN A 22 7.99 5.90 -9.64
CA GLN A 22 9.07 6.38 -10.51
C GLN A 22 9.73 5.22 -11.27
N ALA A 23 9.92 4.06 -10.62
CA ALA A 23 10.58 2.90 -11.21
C ALA A 23 9.63 2.02 -12.04
N VAL A 24 8.38 1.88 -11.59
CA VAL A 24 7.35 1.00 -12.15
C VAL A 24 6.01 1.76 -12.22
N PRO A 25 5.82 2.65 -13.21
CA PRO A 25 4.64 3.50 -13.31
C PRO A 25 3.31 2.75 -13.50
N ASP A 26 3.37 1.51 -14.01
CA ASP A 26 2.21 0.64 -14.27
C ASP A 26 1.93 -0.35 -13.13
N ALA A 27 2.54 -0.16 -11.95
CA ALA A 27 2.25 -0.98 -10.78
C ALA A 27 0.81 -0.78 -10.31
N LEU A 28 0.16 -1.86 -9.89
CA LEU A 28 -1.14 -1.82 -9.22
C LEU A 28 -0.89 -1.91 -7.71
N VAL A 29 -1.20 -0.84 -6.98
CA VAL A 29 -0.88 -0.73 -5.55
C VAL A 29 -2.14 -0.71 -4.71
N PHE A 30 -2.26 -1.66 -3.80
CA PHE A 30 -3.40 -1.82 -2.87
C PHE A 30 -2.96 -1.45 -1.45
N LEU A 31 -3.66 -0.52 -0.79
CA LEU A 31 -3.27 0.06 0.49
C LEU A 31 -4.28 -0.28 1.59
N TRP A 32 -3.79 -0.77 2.73
CA TRP A 32 -4.58 -0.87 3.96
C TRP A 32 -3.78 -0.27 5.14
N PRO A 33 -4.41 0.41 6.12
CA PRO A 33 -5.83 0.72 6.22
C PRO A 33 -6.24 1.84 5.26
N GLY A 34 -7.27 1.59 4.47
CA GLY A 34 -7.74 2.48 3.42
C GLY A 34 -8.33 3.81 3.91
N ASN A 35 -8.78 3.88 5.17
CA ASN A 35 -9.33 5.08 5.78
C ASN A 35 -8.27 5.99 6.42
N SER A 36 -6.99 5.59 6.44
CA SER A 36 -5.93 6.45 6.97
C SER A 36 -5.72 7.68 6.07
N GLU A 37 -5.44 8.82 6.70
CA GLU A 37 -5.18 10.07 5.97
C GLU A 37 -4.05 9.92 4.95
N ARG A 38 -2.99 9.18 5.31
CA ARG A 38 -1.86 8.88 4.43
C ARG A 38 -2.26 8.07 3.20
N ALA A 39 -3.00 6.97 3.39
CA ALA A 39 -3.45 6.13 2.27
C ALA A 39 -4.39 6.90 1.33
N GLN A 40 -5.30 7.71 1.89
CA GLN A 40 -6.19 8.57 1.11
C GLN A 40 -5.44 9.65 0.33
N LYS A 41 -4.41 10.27 0.93
CA LYS A 41 -3.55 11.23 0.25
C LYS A 41 -2.82 10.57 -0.93
N LEU A 42 -2.20 9.41 -0.70
CA LEU A 42 -1.50 8.65 -1.74
C LEU A 42 -2.42 8.24 -2.88
N ALA A 43 -3.65 7.79 -2.61
CA ALA A 43 -4.63 7.42 -3.64
C ALA A 43 -5.11 8.62 -4.49
N ARG A 44 -4.94 9.85 -4.01
CA ARG A 44 -5.20 11.07 -4.81
C ARG A 44 -3.99 11.45 -5.68
N GLU A 45 -2.78 11.12 -5.24
CA GLU A 45 -1.52 11.49 -5.91
C GLU A 45 -1.06 10.43 -6.92
N PHE A 46 -1.35 9.16 -6.66
CA PHE A 46 -0.88 8.00 -7.41
C PHE A 46 -2.02 7.01 -7.68
N PRO A 47 -1.91 6.11 -8.67
CA PRO A 47 -2.92 5.10 -8.96
C PRO A 47 -2.88 3.97 -7.90
N CYS A 48 -3.23 4.32 -6.66
CA CYS A 48 -3.39 3.40 -5.54
C CYS A 48 -4.87 3.15 -5.28
N TRP A 49 -5.21 1.92 -4.88
CA TRP A 49 -6.53 1.55 -4.40
C TRP A 49 -6.49 1.34 -2.89
N THR A 50 -7.32 2.09 -2.17
CA THR A 50 -7.50 1.88 -0.73
C THR A 50 -8.47 0.73 -0.49
N MET A 51 -8.13 -0.13 0.46
CA MET A 51 -8.90 -1.31 0.84
C MET A 51 -9.38 -1.22 2.28
N ASP A 52 -10.57 -1.75 2.54
CA ASP A 52 -11.23 -1.65 3.86
C ASP A 52 -10.71 -2.68 4.87
N ASN A 53 -10.18 -3.81 4.39
CA ASN A 53 -9.64 -4.89 5.22
C ASN A 53 -8.35 -5.47 4.63
N GLN A 54 -7.55 -6.12 5.48
CA GLN A 54 -6.27 -6.71 5.09
C GLN A 54 -6.42 -7.86 4.09
N GLN A 55 -7.47 -8.68 4.25
CA GLN A 55 -7.68 -9.86 3.40
C GLN A 55 -7.90 -9.45 1.93
N SER A 56 -8.65 -8.38 1.67
CA SER A 56 -8.84 -7.85 0.31
C SER A 56 -7.52 -7.40 -0.34
N VAL A 57 -6.53 -6.94 0.44
CA VAL A 57 -5.19 -6.64 -0.09
C VAL A 57 -4.44 -7.92 -0.42
N ILE A 58 -4.51 -8.92 0.48
CA ILE A 58 -3.84 -10.21 0.34
C ILE A 58 -4.35 -10.99 -0.87
N ASP A 59 -5.66 -10.96 -1.11
CA ASP A 59 -6.29 -11.69 -2.21
C ASP A 59 -5.92 -11.09 -3.58
N GLU A 60 -5.66 -9.78 -3.64
CA GLU A 60 -5.41 -9.06 -4.89
C GLU A 60 -3.94 -8.89 -5.25
N ALA A 61 -3.04 -8.92 -4.26
CA ALA A 61 -1.63 -8.64 -4.49
C ALA A 61 -0.79 -9.90 -4.74
N ASP A 62 0.20 -9.78 -5.62
CA ASP A 62 1.22 -10.81 -5.83
C ASP A 62 2.38 -10.67 -4.82
N ILE A 63 2.60 -9.45 -4.34
CA ILE A 63 3.68 -9.08 -3.42
C ILE A 63 3.05 -8.31 -2.26
N ILE A 64 3.33 -8.73 -1.03
CA ILE A 64 2.90 -8.02 0.19
C ILE A 64 4.09 -7.35 0.86
N ILE A 65 3.94 -6.06 1.16
CA ILE A 65 4.84 -5.26 1.97
C ILE A 65 4.11 -4.93 3.26
N ILE A 66 4.69 -5.27 4.40
CA ILE A 66 4.07 -5.02 5.70
C ILE A 66 4.90 -3.95 6.42
N SER A 67 4.27 -2.81 6.71
CA SER A 67 4.82 -1.74 7.55
C SER A 67 3.92 -1.54 8.76
N VAL A 68 4.03 -2.45 9.72
CA VAL A 68 3.33 -2.36 11.01
C VAL A 68 4.34 -2.34 12.14
N ALA A 69 3.98 -1.68 13.24
CA ALA A 69 4.75 -1.80 14.48
C ALA A 69 4.83 -3.28 14.90
N ASN A 70 5.98 -3.68 15.45
CA ASN A 70 6.37 -5.07 15.72
C ASN A 70 5.32 -5.91 16.48
N ASP A 71 4.43 -5.25 17.22
CA ASP A 71 3.41 -5.90 18.04
C ASP A 71 2.22 -6.45 17.21
N ALA A 72 2.05 -6.02 15.95
CA ALA A 72 0.92 -6.38 15.08
C ALA A 72 1.17 -7.61 14.18
N LEU A 73 2.36 -8.24 14.28
CA LEU A 73 2.72 -9.46 13.54
C LEU A 73 2.64 -10.73 14.40
N ASN A 74 2.12 -10.63 15.63
CA ASN A 74 1.92 -11.76 16.54
C ASN A 74 0.54 -12.38 16.39
#